data_AF-A0A351EPL5-F1
#
_entry.id   AF-A0A351EPL5-F1
#
_cell.length_a   1.000
_cell.length_b   1.000
_cell.length_c   1.000
_cell.angle_alpha   90.00
_cell.angle_beta   90.00
_cell.angle_gamma   90.00
#
_symmetry.space_group_name_H-M   'P 1'
#
loop_
_entity.id
_entity.type
_entity.pdbx_description
1 polymer ?
#
loop_
_entity_poly.entity_id
_entity_poly.type
_entity_poly.pdbx_seq_one_letter_code
_entity_poly.pdbx_strand_id
1 'polypeptide(L)'
;MATNSAFARLVARPVDRVHLAASRVLTRDELSAIEGFDVSPGDAALVVSFLSRGPMTWDEIRVPLRYFPEERARARLEECVAGGVLTFDGEIIAYTPAGTEAALAALDARAAALQVMWSNSEAQVSELLTLLAPVAAAAVAAGTPMSGVTRATLGAPNPTPAGNLWRLLTTIRRHRSDCHAEAWAGAGYTVEGIVALADDASQRQPIENRTNELNADIWGSLLQDDQLACMAALAALDGSGTPATGRG
;
A
#
# COMPACT_ATOMS: atom_id res chain seq x y z
N MET A 1 11.03 -26.33 11.73
CA MET A 1 11.36 -25.03 11.12
C MET A 1 10.19 -24.63 10.25
N ALA A 2 9.60 -23.46 10.44
CA ALA A 2 8.60 -22.95 9.49
C ALA A 2 9.34 -22.58 8.20
N THR A 3 8.86 -23.06 7.05
CA THR A 3 9.38 -22.61 5.76
C THR A 3 8.98 -21.14 5.55
N ASN A 4 9.73 -20.39 4.73
CA ASN A 4 9.38 -18.99 4.43
C ASN A 4 7.95 -18.85 3.86
N SER A 5 7.44 -19.88 3.14
CA SER A 5 6.04 -19.94 2.68
C SER A 5 5.04 -20.08 3.84
N ALA A 6 5.36 -20.84 4.88
CA ALA A 6 4.52 -20.91 6.08
C ALA A 6 4.47 -19.56 6.81
N PHE A 7 5.60 -18.85 6.92
CA PHE A 7 5.63 -17.50 7.48
C PHE A 7 4.86 -16.51 6.61
N ALA A 8 5.06 -16.52 5.28
CA ALA A 8 4.34 -15.68 4.33
C ALA A 8 2.81 -15.83 4.46
N ARG A 9 2.31 -17.05 4.71
CA ARG A 9 0.90 -17.31 5.01
C ARG A 9 0.45 -16.66 6.32
N LEU A 10 1.24 -16.80 7.39
CA LEU A 10 0.90 -16.32 8.73
C LEU A 10 0.91 -14.78 8.83
N VAL A 11 1.89 -14.14 8.19
CA VAL A 11 2.13 -12.69 8.31
C VAL A 11 1.22 -11.84 7.42
N ALA A 12 0.59 -12.44 6.40
CA ALA A 12 -0.26 -11.73 5.43
C ALA A 12 -1.40 -10.94 6.10
N ARG A 13 -2.17 -11.57 6.98
CA ARG A 13 -3.31 -10.91 7.65
C ARG A 13 -2.87 -9.80 8.63
N PRO A 14 -1.84 -9.99 9.48
CA PRO A 14 -1.30 -8.92 10.31
C PRO A 14 -0.80 -7.70 9.50
N VAL A 15 0.00 -7.92 8.46
CA VAL A 15 0.45 -6.83 7.56
C VAL A 15 -0.74 -6.11 6.94
N ASP A 16 -1.73 -6.87 6.47
CA ASP A 16 -2.90 -6.28 5.84
C ASP A 16 -3.72 -5.42 6.81
N ARG A 17 -3.90 -5.91 8.05
CA ARG A 17 -4.64 -5.20 9.10
C ARG A 17 -3.97 -3.87 9.43
N VAL A 18 -2.66 -3.88 9.73
CA VAL A 18 -1.92 -2.67 10.11
C VAL A 18 -1.92 -1.66 8.97
N HIS A 19 -1.66 -2.10 7.74
CA HIS A 19 -1.68 -1.22 6.58
C HIS A 19 -3.07 -0.63 6.30
N LEU A 20 -4.15 -1.42 6.39
CA LEU A 20 -5.51 -0.92 6.16
C LEU A 20 -5.93 0.11 7.20
N ALA A 21 -5.58 -0.10 8.47
CA ALA A 21 -5.83 0.89 9.51
C ALA A 21 -5.06 2.19 9.24
N ALA A 22 -3.76 2.09 8.95
CA ALA A 22 -2.92 3.23 8.60
C ALA A 22 -3.42 4.00 7.36
N SER A 23 -3.97 3.28 6.36
CA SER A 23 -4.49 3.90 5.13
C SER A 23 -5.77 4.72 5.36
N ARG A 24 -6.42 4.56 6.51
CA ARG A 24 -7.67 5.26 6.90
C ARG A 24 -7.45 6.35 7.95
N VAL A 25 -6.20 6.64 8.31
CA VAL A 25 -5.85 7.60 9.38
C VAL A 25 -6.35 9.02 9.12
N LEU A 26 -6.52 9.39 7.84
CA LEU A 26 -7.12 10.64 7.41
C LEU A 26 -8.16 10.37 6.33
N THR A 27 -9.28 11.06 6.44
CA THR A 27 -10.35 11.10 5.45
C THR A 27 -9.99 12.09 4.32
N ARG A 28 -10.71 11.98 3.20
CA ARG A 28 -10.60 12.96 2.11
C ARG A 28 -10.96 14.37 2.58
N ASP A 29 -11.96 14.49 3.45
CA ASP A 29 -12.46 15.79 3.91
C ASP A 29 -11.42 16.48 4.83
N GLU A 30 -10.79 15.73 5.74
CA GLU A 30 -9.70 16.24 6.56
C GLU A 30 -8.50 16.71 5.72
N LEU A 31 -8.19 15.98 4.65
CA LEU A 31 -7.14 16.38 3.70
C LEU A 31 -7.56 17.60 2.87
N SER A 32 -8.84 17.73 2.54
CA SER A 32 -9.38 18.87 1.78
C SER A 32 -9.46 20.15 2.62
N ALA A 33 -9.49 20.02 3.95
CA ALA A 33 -9.44 21.15 4.87
C ALA A 33 -8.06 21.80 4.99
N ILE A 34 -7.02 21.21 4.38
CA ILE A 34 -5.68 21.79 4.33
C ILE A 34 -5.67 22.92 3.30
N GLU A 35 -5.63 24.16 3.78
CA GLU A 35 -5.63 25.38 2.96
C GLU A 35 -4.27 25.70 2.34
N GLY A 36 -4.25 26.60 1.36
CA GLY A 36 -3.03 27.13 0.75
C GLY A 36 -2.55 26.42 -0.51
N PHE A 37 -3.38 25.57 -1.11
CA PHE A 37 -3.08 24.83 -2.33
C PHE A 37 -4.07 25.16 -3.43
N ASP A 38 -3.58 25.31 -4.67
CA ASP A 38 -4.42 25.51 -5.86
C ASP A 38 -5.27 24.27 -6.19
N VAL A 39 -4.77 23.10 -5.81
CA VAL A 39 -5.44 21.80 -5.91
C VAL A 39 -5.57 21.22 -4.51
N SER A 40 -6.76 20.74 -4.14
CA SER A 40 -6.99 20.16 -2.82
C SER A 40 -6.11 18.93 -2.58
N PRO A 41 -5.41 18.83 -1.44
CA PRO A 41 -4.71 17.59 -1.05
C PRO A 41 -5.65 16.38 -0.94
N GLY A 42 -6.94 16.60 -0.63
CA GLY A 42 -7.94 15.54 -0.63
C GLY A 42 -8.22 14.97 -2.02
N ASP A 43 -8.19 15.80 -3.06
CA ASP A 43 -8.38 15.36 -4.45
C ASP A 43 -7.16 14.59 -4.95
N ALA A 44 -5.95 15.06 -4.61
CA ALA A 44 -4.71 14.36 -4.92
C ALA A 44 -4.59 13.01 -4.18
N ALA A 45 -5.16 12.90 -2.98
CA ALA A 45 -5.13 11.67 -2.19
C ALA A 45 -5.86 10.49 -2.86
N LEU A 46 -6.76 10.76 -3.81
CA LEU A 46 -7.46 9.72 -4.58
C LEU A 46 -6.52 8.87 -5.43
N VAL A 47 -5.37 9.42 -5.83
CA VAL A 47 -4.45 8.80 -6.81
C VAL A 47 -3.03 8.59 -6.30
N VAL A 48 -2.64 9.27 -5.22
CA VAL A 48 -1.26 9.21 -4.66
C VAL A 48 -0.81 7.81 -4.25
N SER A 49 -1.76 6.92 -3.93
CA SER A 49 -1.46 5.55 -3.52
C SER A 49 -1.14 4.60 -4.67
N PHE A 50 -1.23 5.04 -5.93
CA PHE A 50 -0.96 4.20 -7.10
C PHE A 50 -0.30 4.91 -8.28
N LEU A 51 -0.28 6.24 -8.32
CA LEU A 51 0.48 6.97 -9.32
C LEU A 51 1.95 7.14 -8.94
N SER A 52 2.79 7.01 -9.96
CA SER A 52 4.20 7.32 -9.89
C SER A 52 4.44 8.82 -10.00
N ARG A 53 5.66 9.27 -9.66
CA ARG A 53 6.14 10.64 -9.81
C ARG A 53 6.28 11.04 -11.28
N GLY A 54 6.48 10.06 -12.17
CA GLY A 54 6.61 10.29 -13.61
C GLY A 54 5.31 10.08 -14.36
N PRO A 55 5.25 10.52 -15.62
CA PRO A 55 4.15 10.18 -16.51
C PRO A 55 3.99 8.66 -16.63
N MET A 56 2.74 8.19 -16.69
CA MET A 56 2.38 6.79 -16.82
C MET A 56 1.37 6.60 -17.94
N THR A 57 1.47 5.50 -18.66
CA THR A 57 0.45 5.04 -19.60
C THR A 57 -0.74 4.43 -18.87
N TRP A 58 -1.85 4.24 -19.58
CA TRP A 58 -3.01 3.52 -19.04
C TRP A 58 -2.65 2.09 -18.58
N ASP A 59 -1.85 1.38 -19.37
CA ASP A 59 -1.45 0.00 -19.07
C ASP A 59 -0.63 -0.08 -17.78
N GLU A 60 0.24 0.90 -17.52
CA GLU A 60 0.99 0.99 -16.26
C GLU A 60 0.09 1.30 -15.06
N ILE A 61 -0.98 2.07 -15.24
CA ILE A 61 -1.97 2.38 -14.19
C ILE A 61 -2.90 1.19 -13.90
N ARG A 62 -3.16 0.33 -14.88
CA ARG A 62 -3.92 -0.92 -14.67
C ARG A 62 -3.22 -1.87 -13.70
N VAL A 63 -1.89 -1.81 -13.60
CA VAL A 63 -1.11 -2.66 -12.68
C VAL A 63 -1.54 -2.48 -11.22
N PRO A 64 -1.51 -1.25 -10.64
CA PRO A 64 -1.98 -1.03 -9.28
C PRO A 64 -3.50 -1.04 -9.11
N LEU A 65 -4.26 -0.86 -10.20
CA LEU A 65 -5.73 -0.88 -10.18
C LEU A 65 -6.34 -2.22 -10.64
N ARG A 66 -5.55 -3.29 -10.75
CA ARG A 66 -5.96 -4.55 -11.40
C ARG A 66 -7.24 -5.23 -10.88
N TYR A 67 -7.60 -4.98 -9.62
CA TYR A 67 -8.81 -5.52 -8.99
C TYR A 67 -9.88 -4.44 -8.78
N PHE A 68 -9.64 -3.21 -9.23
CA PHE A 68 -10.59 -2.12 -9.19
C PHE A 68 -11.37 -2.08 -10.51
N PRO A 69 -12.70 -1.92 -10.49
CA PRO A 69 -13.49 -1.85 -11.72
C PRO A 69 -12.99 -0.74 -12.66
N GLU A 70 -12.76 -1.07 -13.94
CA GLU A 70 -12.14 -0.15 -14.90
C GLU A 70 -12.92 1.16 -15.05
N GLU A 71 -14.25 1.08 -15.14
CA GLU A 71 -15.13 2.25 -15.21
C GLU A 71 -14.93 3.19 -14.02
N ARG A 72 -14.81 2.64 -12.80
CA ARG A 72 -14.56 3.44 -11.59
C ARG A 72 -13.15 4.01 -11.57
N ALA A 73 -12.16 3.28 -12.09
CA ALA A 73 -10.79 3.79 -12.22
C ALA A 73 -10.75 5.00 -13.15
N ARG A 74 -11.42 4.90 -14.30
CA ARG A 74 -11.53 6.01 -15.26
C ARG A 74 -12.27 7.20 -14.68
N ALA A 75 -13.44 7.00 -14.09
CA ALA A 75 -14.20 8.08 -13.46
C ALA A 75 -13.39 8.83 -12.40
N ARG A 76 -12.58 8.11 -11.60
CA ARG A 76 -11.68 8.72 -10.62
C ARG A 76 -10.57 9.54 -11.27
N LEU A 77 -9.99 9.07 -12.36
CA LEU A 77 -8.96 9.82 -13.08
C LEU A 77 -9.53 11.05 -13.79
N GLU A 78 -10.73 10.93 -14.36
CA GLU A 78 -11.47 12.05 -14.93
C GLU A 78 -11.78 13.11 -13.86
N GLU A 79 -12.17 12.71 -12.66
CA GLU A 79 -12.33 13.62 -11.50
C GLU A 79 -11.01 14.34 -11.19
N CYS A 80 -9.89 13.61 -11.13
CA CYS A 80 -8.58 14.21 -10.88
C CYS A 80 -8.09 15.12 -12.02
N VAL A 81 -8.42 14.83 -13.28
CA VAL A 81 -8.11 15.70 -14.42
C VAL A 81 -8.96 16.98 -14.37
N ALA A 82 -10.27 16.84 -14.14
CA ALA A 82 -11.18 17.98 -14.01
C ALA A 82 -10.84 18.88 -12.81
N GLY A 83 -10.38 18.28 -11.71
CA GLY A 83 -9.90 18.98 -10.52
C GLY A 83 -8.47 19.52 -10.61
N GLY A 84 -7.81 19.40 -11.77
CA GLY A 84 -6.47 19.94 -11.99
C GLY A 84 -5.34 19.18 -11.28
N VAL A 85 -5.60 18.01 -10.69
CA VAL A 85 -4.58 17.15 -10.07
C VAL A 85 -3.69 16.53 -11.16
N LEU A 86 -4.29 16.08 -12.26
CA LEU A 86 -3.63 15.32 -13.32
C LEU A 86 -3.81 15.97 -14.68
N THR A 87 -2.88 15.71 -15.59
CA THR A 87 -3.07 15.84 -17.04
C THR A 87 -3.33 14.48 -17.65
N PHE A 88 -4.12 14.45 -18.72
CA PHE A 88 -4.30 13.29 -19.57
C PHE A 88 -4.43 13.74 -21.03
N ASP A 89 -3.57 13.25 -21.92
CA ASP A 89 -3.56 13.59 -23.34
C ASP A 89 -4.20 12.49 -24.24
N GLY A 90 -4.79 11.46 -23.62
CA GLY A 90 -5.34 10.29 -24.30
C GLY A 90 -4.44 9.05 -24.21
N GLU A 91 -3.16 9.24 -23.87
CA GLU A 91 -2.18 8.15 -23.76
C GLU A 91 -1.42 8.20 -22.42
N ILE A 92 -0.99 9.39 -22.02
CA ILE A 92 -0.12 9.63 -20.88
C ILE A 92 -0.87 10.39 -19.80
N ILE A 93 -0.79 9.86 -18.58
CA ILE A 93 -1.30 10.46 -17.35
C ILE A 93 -0.13 10.95 -16.51
N ALA A 94 -0.14 12.20 -16.09
CA ALA A 94 0.90 12.78 -15.24
C ALA A 94 0.29 13.72 -14.20
N TYR A 95 1.01 13.96 -13.11
CA TYR A 95 0.65 15.06 -12.21
C TYR A 95 0.83 16.40 -12.88
N THR A 96 -0.09 17.33 -12.63
CA THR A 96 0.21 18.75 -12.82
C THR A 96 1.22 19.20 -11.75
N PRO A 97 1.85 20.38 -11.89
CA PRO A 97 2.65 20.96 -10.82
C PRO A 97 1.86 21.11 -9.52
N ALA A 98 0.64 21.69 -9.58
CA ALA A 98 -0.23 21.86 -8.42
C ALA A 98 -0.69 20.52 -7.82
N GLY A 99 -0.99 19.52 -8.65
CA GLY A 99 -1.33 18.18 -8.20
C GLY A 99 -0.16 17.46 -7.52
N THR A 100 1.08 17.72 -7.96
CA THR A 100 2.28 17.22 -7.28
C THR A 100 2.40 17.82 -5.88
N GLU A 101 2.25 19.14 -5.75
CA GLU A 101 2.29 19.84 -4.47
C GLU A 101 1.19 19.34 -3.52
N ALA A 102 -0.04 19.21 -4.00
CA ALA A 102 -1.17 18.67 -3.25
C ALA A 102 -0.94 17.20 -2.81
N ALA A 103 -0.37 16.36 -3.69
CA ALA A 103 -0.05 14.98 -3.36
C ALA A 103 1.04 14.88 -2.28
N LEU A 104 2.06 15.74 -2.34
CA LEU A 104 3.11 15.83 -1.32
C LEU A 104 2.54 16.29 0.03
N ALA A 105 1.65 17.28 0.02
CA ALA A 105 0.95 17.74 1.22
C ALA A 105 0.09 16.63 1.86
N ALA A 106 -0.64 15.86 1.04
CA ALA A 106 -1.42 14.72 1.52
C ALA A 106 -0.54 13.60 2.12
N LEU A 107 0.66 13.38 1.57
CA LEU A 107 1.61 12.42 2.11
C LEU A 107 2.23 12.89 3.43
N ASP A 108 2.54 14.18 3.55
CA ASP A 108 3.04 14.78 4.79
C ASP A 108 2.00 14.73 5.91
N ALA A 109 0.77 15.15 5.62
CA ALA A 109 -0.33 15.08 6.57
C ALA A 109 -0.54 13.64 7.07
N ARG A 110 -0.50 12.66 6.16
CA ARG A 110 -0.58 11.24 6.52
C ARG A 110 0.60 10.80 7.38
N ALA A 111 1.83 11.18 7.05
CA ALA A 111 3.02 10.82 7.82
C ALA A 111 2.93 11.36 9.27
N ALA A 112 2.45 12.60 9.43
CA ALA A 112 2.21 13.20 10.75
C ALA A 112 1.08 12.48 11.51
N ALA A 113 -0.05 12.21 10.86
CA ALA A 113 -1.18 11.53 11.48
C ALA A 113 -0.85 10.10 11.93
N LEU A 114 -0.05 9.37 11.13
CA LEU A 114 0.46 8.05 11.52
C LEU A 114 1.40 8.12 12.72
N GLN A 115 2.24 9.15 12.80
CA GLN A 115 3.12 9.34 13.95
C GLN A 115 2.31 9.55 15.24
N VAL A 116 1.19 10.28 15.17
CA VAL A 116 0.26 10.42 16.29
C VAL A 116 -0.44 9.09 16.60
N MET A 117 -0.97 8.40 15.59
CA MET A 117 -1.67 7.11 15.72
C MET A 117 -0.83 6.08 16.48
N TRP A 118 0.48 6.02 16.22
CA TRP A 118 1.40 5.04 16.83
C TRP A 118 2.36 5.64 17.87
N SER A 119 2.04 6.82 18.42
CA SER A 119 2.85 7.48 19.45
C SER A 119 3.04 6.64 20.73
N ASN A 120 2.10 5.77 21.06
CA ASN A 120 2.22 4.83 22.19
C ASN A 120 2.91 3.50 21.83
N SER A 121 3.40 3.36 20.58
CA SER A 121 3.99 2.13 20.05
C SER A 121 5.27 2.39 19.25
N GLU A 122 6.00 3.46 19.59
CA GLU A 122 7.22 3.87 18.88
C GLU A 122 8.30 2.78 18.85
N ALA A 123 8.42 2.02 19.94
CA ALA A 123 9.34 0.87 20.00
C ALA A 123 8.98 -0.19 18.95
N GLN A 124 7.70 -0.54 18.81
CA GLN A 124 7.23 -1.50 17.80
C GLN A 124 7.37 -0.96 16.38
N VAL A 125 7.14 0.35 16.17
CA VAL A 125 7.40 0.98 14.87
C VAL A 125 8.87 0.86 14.49
N SER A 126 9.78 1.16 15.42
CA SER A 126 11.24 1.08 15.20
C SER A 126 11.70 -0.36 14.92
N GLU A 127 11.18 -1.32 15.69
CA GLU A 127 11.45 -2.75 15.50
C GLU A 127 10.98 -3.22 14.12
N LEU A 128 9.76 -2.88 13.72
CA LEU A 128 9.22 -3.24 12.41
C LEU A 128 9.94 -2.55 11.26
N LEU A 129 10.38 -1.30 11.41
CA LEU A 129 11.23 -0.64 10.41
C LEU A 129 12.50 -1.44 10.16
N THR A 130 13.15 -1.90 11.23
CA THR A 130 14.38 -2.69 11.15
C THR A 130 14.14 -4.03 10.47
N LEU A 131 13.09 -4.74 10.87
CA LEU A 131 12.76 -6.08 10.34
C LEU A 131 12.23 -6.03 8.90
N LEU A 132 11.38 -5.06 8.57
CA LEU A 132 10.69 -5.02 7.27
C LEU A 132 11.46 -4.26 6.18
N ALA A 133 12.47 -3.45 6.52
CA ALA A 133 13.30 -2.78 5.52
C ALA A 133 13.97 -3.76 4.52
N PRO A 134 14.69 -4.82 4.95
CA PRO A 134 15.27 -5.78 4.02
C PRO A 134 14.21 -6.56 3.22
N VAL A 135 13.06 -6.85 3.83
CA VAL A 135 11.93 -7.53 3.17
C VAL A 135 11.35 -6.66 2.04
N ALA A 136 11.12 -5.37 2.31
CA ALA A 136 10.65 -4.43 1.30
C ALA A 136 11.70 -4.20 0.19
N ALA A 137 12.99 -4.19 0.54
CA ALA A 137 14.07 -4.13 -0.46
C ALA A 137 14.06 -5.37 -1.37
N ALA A 138 13.88 -6.57 -0.80
CA ALA A 138 13.75 -7.80 -1.57
C ALA A 138 12.51 -7.78 -2.49
N ALA A 139 11.38 -7.27 -2.00
CA ALA A 139 10.16 -7.08 -2.79
C ALA A 139 10.38 -6.15 -4.01
N VAL A 140 11.12 -5.05 -3.83
CA VAL A 140 11.50 -4.16 -4.94
C VAL A 140 12.48 -4.84 -5.90
N ALA A 141 13.46 -5.58 -5.37
CA ALA A 141 14.49 -6.29 -6.15
C ALA A 141 13.92 -7.45 -6.97
N ALA A 142 12.80 -8.05 -6.54
CA ALA A 142 12.10 -9.09 -7.29
C ALA A 142 11.61 -8.62 -8.69
N GLY A 143 11.58 -7.31 -8.93
CA GLY A 143 11.33 -6.77 -10.28
C GLY A 143 9.91 -7.02 -10.80
N THR A 144 8.95 -7.33 -9.93
CA THR A 144 7.55 -7.54 -10.32
C THR A 144 6.92 -6.23 -10.84
N PRO A 145 5.81 -6.28 -11.58
CA PRO A 145 5.19 -5.09 -12.17
C PRO A 145 4.98 -3.92 -11.19
N MET A 146 4.52 -4.20 -9.97
CA MET A 146 4.33 -3.15 -8.95
C MET A 146 5.62 -2.54 -8.42
N SER A 147 6.78 -3.18 -8.60
CA SER A 147 8.06 -2.65 -8.15
C SER A 147 8.47 -1.40 -8.93
N GLY A 148 8.10 -1.30 -10.21
CA GLY A 148 8.27 -0.08 -11.01
C GLY A 148 7.48 1.10 -10.44
N VAL A 149 6.17 0.89 -10.21
CA VAL A 149 5.28 1.87 -9.58
C VAL A 149 5.82 2.29 -8.20
N THR A 150 6.27 1.32 -7.41
CA THR A 150 6.76 1.56 -6.04
C THR A 150 8.04 2.39 -6.01
N ARG A 151 9.02 2.10 -6.87
CA ARG A 151 10.27 2.89 -6.96
C ARG A 151 10.00 4.35 -7.34
N ALA A 152 8.98 4.57 -8.17
CA ALA A 152 8.65 5.88 -8.67
C ALA A 152 7.57 6.60 -7.86
N THR A 153 6.95 5.98 -6.83
CA THR A 153 5.91 6.64 -6.01
C THR A 153 6.50 7.84 -5.23
N LEU A 154 5.73 8.92 -5.09
CA LEU A 154 6.10 10.09 -4.27
C LEU A 154 6.36 9.71 -2.80
N GLY A 155 7.32 10.40 -2.18
CA GLY A 155 7.58 10.33 -0.74
C GLY A 155 7.05 11.57 -0.04
N ALA A 156 6.69 11.44 1.23
CA ALA A 156 6.38 12.59 2.09
C ALA A 156 7.61 13.51 2.20
N PRO A 157 7.49 14.82 1.93
CA PRO A 157 8.58 15.78 2.16
C PRO A 157 9.20 15.74 3.55
N ASN A 158 8.39 15.50 4.58
CA ASN A 158 8.75 15.42 5.99
C ASN A 158 8.51 13.98 6.51
N PRO A 159 9.40 13.02 6.19
CA PRO A 159 9.17 11.62 6.52
C PRO A 159 9.24 11.39 8.04
N THR A 160 8.32 10.58 8.56
CA THR A 160 8.30 10.12 9.96
C THR A 160 8.57 8.61 10.01
N PRO A 161 9.04 8.05 11.15
CA PRO A 161 9.15 6.60 11.33
C PRO A 161 7.85 5.86 11.00
N ALA A 162 6.71 6.36 11.49
CA ALA A 162 5.39 5.77 11.22
C ALA A 162 5.01 5.83 9.72
N GLY A 163 5.24 6.98 9.06
CA GLY A 163 5.02 7.12 7.63
C GLY A 163 5.91 6.20 6.79
N ASN A 164 7.17 6.03 7.19
CA ASN A 164 8.09 5.09 6.54
C ASN A 164 7.65 3.64 6.72
N LEU A 165 7.20 3.24 7.91
CA LEU A 165 6.67 1.90 8.14
C LEU A 165 5.46 1.62 7.23
N TRP A 166 4.54 2.58 7.11
CA TRP A 166 3.42 2.44 6.17
C TRP A 166 3.90 2.23 4.73
N ARG A 167 4.93 2.96 4.26
CA ARG A 167 5.51 2.74 2.93
C ARG A 167 6.13 1.36 2.73
N LEU A 168 6.82 0.83 3.75
CA LEU A 168 7.36 -0.55 3.70
C LEU A 168 6.22 -1.57 3.60
N LEU A 169 5.17 -1.42 4.41
CA LEU A 169 3.99 -2.28 4.36
C LEU A 169 3.29 -2.21 3.00
N THR A 170 3.13 -1.01 2.43
CA THR A 170 2.58 -0.82 1.07
C THR A 170 3.41 -1.57 0.03
N THR A 171 4.73 -1.50 0.12
CA THR A 171 5.66 -2.19 -0.79
C THR A 171 5.49 -3.71 -0.72
N ILE A 172 5.49 -4.25 0.50
CA ILE A 172 5.31 -5.70 0.75
C ILE A 172 3.95 -6.17 0.23
N ARG A 173 2.89 -5.41 0.48
CA ARG A 173 1.54 -5.73 -0.01
C ARG A 173 1.43 -5.70 -1.52
N ARG A 174 2.06 -4.73 -2.17
CA ARG A 174 2.09 -4.62 -3.62
C ARG A 174 2.79 -5.81 -4.27
N HIS A 175 3.92 -6.25 -3.71
CA HIS A 175 4.58 -7.48 -4.16
C HIS A 175 3.68 -8.70 -3.98
N ARG A 176 3.03 -8.86 -2.81
CA ARG A 176 2.05 -9.94 -2.62
C ARG A 176 0.91 -9.89 -3.64
N SER A 177 0.46 -8.70 -4.02
CA SER A 177 -0.57 -8.52 -5.06
C SER A 177 -0.11 -9.00 -6.44
N ASP A 178 1.19 -8.89 -6.75
CA ASP A 178 1.80 -9.49 -7.94
C ASP A 178 1.85 -11.01 -7.85
N CYS A 179 2.33 -11.57 -6.74
CA CYS A 179 2.32 -13.01 -6.49
C CYS A 179 0.90 -13.60 -6.60
N HIS A 180 -0.09 -12.88 -6.06
CA HIS A 180 -1.49 -13.28 -6.12
C HIS A 180 -1.98 -13.29 -7.57
N ALA A 181 -1.74 -12.22 -8.34
CA ALA A 181 -2.15 -12.17 -9.74
C ALA A 181 -1.50 -13.29 -10.57
N GLU A 182 -0.21 -13.57 -10.34
CA GLU A 182 0.49 -14.68 -10.99
C GLU A 182 -0.13 -16.03 -10.64
N ALA A 183 -0.42 -16.29 -9.37
CA ALA A 183 -1.03 -17.53 -8.92
C ALA A 183 -2.42 -17.76 -9.54
N TRP A 184 -3.26 -16.72 -9.58
CA TRP A 184 -4.59 -16.80 -10.18
C TRP A 184 -4.55 -16.99 -11.69
N ALA A 185 -3.68 -16.24 -12.38
CA ALA A 185 -3.47 -16.39 -13.81
C ALA A 185 -2.94 -17.79 -14.16
N GLY A 186 -1.99 -18.32 -13.36
CA GLY A 186 -1.47 -19.68 -13.51
C GLY A 186 -2.53 -20.77 -13.29
N ALA A 187 -3.58 -20.48 -12.51
CA ALA A 187 -4.74 -21.35 -12.34
C ALA A 187 -5.82 -21.15 -13.43
N GLY A 188 -5.60 -20.29 -14.42
CA GLY A 188 -6.50 -20.05 -15.55
C GLY A 188 -7.67 -19.12 -15.27
N TYR A 189 -7.64 -18.34 -14.18
CA TYR A 189 -8.71 -17.40 -13.85
C TYR A 189 -8.47 -16.02 -14.46
N THR A 190 -9.55 -15.40 -14.95
CA THR A 190 -9.60 -13.97 -15.28
C THR A 190 -10.02 -13.16 -14.05
N VAL A 191 -9.91 -11.83 -14.10
CA VAL A 191 -10.38 -10.95 -13.02
C VAL A 191 -11.86 -11.17 -12.72
N GLU A 192 -12.69 -11.30 -13.76
CA GLU A 192 -14.13 -11.58 -13.63
C GLU A 192 -14.35 -12.95 -12.96
N GLY A 193 -13.55 -13.95 -13.35
CA GLY A 193 -13.57 -15.28 -12.73
C GLY A 193 -13.19 -15.26 -11.25
N ILE A 194 -12.22 -14.43 -10.86
CA ILE A 194 -11.83 -14.25 -9.45
C ILE A 194 -12.99 -13.64 -8.64
N VAL A 195 -13.63 -12.60 -9.18
CA VAL A 195 -14.73 -11.88 -8.51
C VAL A 195 -15.99 -12.75 -8.41
N ALA A 196 -16.27 -13.57 -9.42
CA ALA A 196 -17.43 -14.45 -9.44
C ALA A 196 -17.27 -15.69 -8.53
N LEU A 197 -16.04 -16.07 -8.18
CA LEU A 197 -15.79 -17.23 -7.34
C LEU A 197 -16.17 -16.94 -5.89
N ALA A 198 -16.99 -17.78 -5.28
CA ALA A 198 -17.34 -17.64 -3.86
C ALA A 198 -16.10 -17.71 -2.96
N ASP A 199 -16.10 -16.96 -1.85
CA ASP A 199 -14.96 -16.89 -0.93
C ASP A 199 -14.62 -18.23 -0.25
N ASP A 200 -15.60 -19.12 -0.12
CA ASP A 200 -15.47 -20.47 0.45
C ASP A 200 -15.20 -21.57 -0.60
N ALA A 201 -15.04 -21.19 -1.87
CA ALA A 201 -14.77 -22.14 -2.94
C ALA A 201 -13.44 -22.88 -2.72
N SER A 202 -13.46 -24.21 -2.78
CA SER A 202 -12.29 -25.07 -2.52
C SER A 202 -11.12 -24.82 -3.47
N GLN A 203 -11.41 -24.29 -4.67
CA GLN A 203 -10.43 -23.89 -5.68
C GLN A 203 -9.51 -22.75 -5.20
N ARG A 204 -9.94 -21.92 -4.23
CA ARG A 204 -9.13 -20.82 -3.70
C ARG A 204 -7.92 -21.31 -2.93
N GLN A 205 -8.06 -22.40 -2.16
CA GLN A 205 -7.00 -22.87 -1.27
C GLN A 205 -5.66 -23.19 -1.98
N PRO A 206 -5.63 -23.97 -3.07
CA PRO A 206 -4.37 -24.20 -3.80
C PRO A 206 -3.77 -22.92 -4.39
N ILE A 207 -4.59 -21.96 -4.81
CA ILE A 207 -4.15 -20.67 -5.37
C ILE A 207 -3.53 -19.79 -4.28
N GLU A 208 -4.14 -19.75 -3.09
CA GLU A 208 -3.57 -19.05 -1.93
C GLU A 208 -2.25 -19.69 -1.48
N ASN A 209 -2.15 -21.02 -1.51
CA ASN A 209 -0.89 -21.72 -1.22
C ASN A 209 0.19 -21.30 -2.23
N ARG A 210 -0.13 -21.28 -3.53
CA ARG A 210 0.80 -20.84 -4.56
C ARG A 210 1.22 -19.37 -4.39
N THR A 211 0.28 -18.51 -4.01
CA THR A 211 0.58 -17.10 -3.67
C THR A 211 1.59 -17.00 -2.52
N ASN A 212 1.45 -17.84 -1.48
CA ASN A 212 2.37 -17.84 -0.34
C ASN A 212 3.75 -18.40 -0.69
N GLU A 213 3.83 -19.38 -1.60
CA GLU A 213 5.10 -19.87 -2.14
C GLU A 213 5.83 -18.80 -2.94
N LEU A 214 5.14 -18.11 -3.85
CA LEU A 214 5.72 -17.03 -4.65
C LEU A 214 6.19 -15.86 -3.78
N ASN A 215 5.42 -15.54 -2.74
CA ASN A 215 5.73 -14.45 -1.81
C ASN A 215 6.74 -14.87 -0.72
N ALA A 216 7.22 -16.13 -0.70
CA ALA A 216 8.08 -16.63 0.37
C ALA A 216 9.46 -15.96 0.37
N ASP A 217 10.03 -15.73 -0.81
CA ASP A 217 11.44 -15.38 -0.96
C ASP A 217 11.80 -14.04 -0.33
N ILE A 218 10.88 -13.06 -0.35
CA ILE A 218 11.12 -11.74 0.27
C ILE A 218 11.33 -11.81 1.78
N TRP A 219 10.86 -12.89 2.44
CA TRP A 219 11.01 -13.10 3.88
C TRP A 219 12.31 -13.80 4.26
N GLY A 220 13.15 -14.17 3.29
CA GLY A 220 14.37 -14.95 3.51
C GLY A 220 15.40 -14.28 4.42
N SER A 221 15.29 -12.96 4.65
CA SER A 221 16.14 -12.24 5.60
C SER A 221 15.72 -12.38 7.07
N LEU A 222 14.49 -12.84 7.36
CA LEU A 222 14.00 -12.98 8.73
C LEU A 222 14.27 -14.38 9.25
N LEU A 223 15.12 -14.48 10.28
CA LEU A 223 15.32 -15.72 11.03
C LEU A 223 14.11 -16.02 11.91
N GLN A 224 14.08 -17.20 12.53
CA GLN A 224 12.89 -17.64 13.29
C GLN A 224 12.51 -16.70 14.43
N ASP A 225 13.50 -16.15 15.15
CA ASP A 225 13.26 -15.19 16.23
C ASP A 225 12.77 -13.85 15.67
N ASP A 226 13.33 -13.40 14.54
CA ASP A 226 12.89 -12.19 13.83
C ASP A 226 11.46 -12.31 13.31
N GLN A 227 11.06 -13.50 12.85
CA GLN A 227 9.70 -13.81 12.40
C GLN A 227 8.72 -13.69 13.58
N LEU A 228 9.08 -14.20 14.76
CA LEU A 228 8.26 -14.08 15.95
C LEU A 228 8.17 -12.62 16.44
N ALA A 229 9.30 -11.91 16.48
CA ALA A 229 9.36 -10.49 16.84
C ALA A 229 8.52 -9.62 15.90
N CYS A 230 8.63 -9.86 14.58
CA CYS A 230 7.82 -9.19 13.57
C CYS A 230 6.32 -9.40 13.81
N MET A 231 5.88 -10.64 14.06
CA MET A 231 4.49 -10.95 14.35
C MET A 231 3.99 -10.30 15.65
N ALA A 232 4.81 -10.29 16.70
CA ALA A 232 4.49 -9.66 17.97
C ALA A 232 4.35 -8.15 17.83
N ALA A 233 5.29 -7.49 17.16
CA ALA A 233 5.25 -6.05 16.91
C ALA A 233 4.08 -5.66 15.98
N LEU A 234 3.81 -6.45 14.94
CA LEU A 234 2.62 -6.27 14.09
C LEU A 234 1.34 -6.41 14.89
N ALA A 235 1.25 -7.37 15.83
CA ALA A 235 0.06 -7.54 16.67
C ALA A 235 -0.15 -6.37 17.65
N ALA A 236 0.94 -5.80 18.16
CA ALA A 236 0.93 -4.69 19.10
C ALA A 236 0.60 -3.33 18.45
N LEU A 237 0.84 -3.16 17.15
CA LEU A 237 0.30 -2.04 16.40
C LEU A 237 -1.21 -2.23 16.22
N ASP A 238 -1.98 -1.72 17.16
CA ASP A 238 -3.41 -1.59 16.95
C ASP A 238 -3.68 -0.53 15.87
N GLY A 239 -4.77 -0.74 15.13
CA GLY A 239 -5.32 0.30 14.26
C GLY A 239 -6.25 1.23 15.02
N SER A 240 -6.36 1.06 16.34
CA SER A 240 -7.36 1.73 17.18
C SER A 240 -6.86 3.02 17.78
N GLY A 241 -5.54 3.26 17.81
CA GLY A 241 -4.91 4.57 18.02
C GLY A 241 -5.79 5.54 18.77
N THR A 242 -6.28 5.15 19.95
CA THR A 242 -7.13 6.03 20.74
C THR A 242 -6.12 6.83 21.52
N PRO A 243 -5.97 8.15 21.27
CA PRO A 243 -5.22 8.96 22.21
C PRO A 243 -5.88 8.73 23.56
N ALA A 244 -5.09 8.51 24.61
CA ALA A 244 -5.63 8.62 25.96
C ALA A 244 -6.25 10.02 26.06
N THR A 245 -7.58 10.12 25.94
CA THR A 245 -8.30 11.39 25.98
C THR A 245 -8.24 11.89 27.41
N GLY A 246 -7.14 12.55 27.77
CA GLY A 246 -7.09 13.54 28.81
C GLY A 246 -7.67 14.85 28.27
N ARG A 247 -9.00 14.92 28.19
CA ARG A 247 -9.75 16.19 28.22
C ARG A 247 -11.04 15.93 29.00
N GLY A 248 -11.02 16.33 30.27
CA GLY A 248 -12.23 16.77 30.97
C GLY A 248 -12.61 18.18 30.54
#